data_AF-A0A962RVN5-F1
#
_entry.id   AF-A0A962RVN5-F1
#
_cell.length_a   1.000
_cell.length_b   1.000
_cell.length_c   1.000
_cell.angle_alpha   90.00
_cell.angle_beta   90.00
_cell.angle_gamma   90.00
#
_symmetry.space_group_name_H-M   'P 1'
#
loop_
_entity.id
_entity.type
_entity.pdbx_description
1 polymer ?
#
loop_
_entity_poly.entity_id
_entity_poly.type
_entity_poly.pdbx_seq_one_letter_code
_entity_poly.pdbx_strand_id
1 'polypeptide(L)'
;MSKQELKDSLAALRRELATLGPEAAAARTRLAALVDEVEQELEALETDADHASLMDKLQQQVEAFEVEHPRVTNILNDIMVTLSNLGI
;
A
#
# COMPACT_ATOMS: atom_id res chain seq x y z
N MET A 1 5.37 -5.13 15.03
CA MET A 1 4.49 -4.11 14.44
C MET A 1 3.04 -4.54 14.61
N SER A 2 2.11 -3.58 14.66
CA SER A 2 0.70 -3.78 14.96
C SER A 2 -0.19 -3.34 13.80
N LYS A 3 -1.43 -3.84 13.75
CA LYS A 3 -2.44 -3.40 12.77
C LYS A 3 -2.64 -1.88 12.76
N GLN A 4 -2.37 -1.20 13.88
CA GLN A 4 -2.46 0.25 13.97
C GLN A 4 -1.37 0.96 13.16
N GLU A 5 -0.13 0.47 13.22
CA GLU A 5 0.99 1.02 12.42
C GLU A 5 0.71 0.88 10.92
N LEU A 6 0.12 -0.25 10.50
CA LEU A 6 -0.31 -0.43 9.12
C LEU A 6 -1.35 0.62 8.71
N LYS A 7 -2.38 0.85 9.53
CA LYS A 7 -3.40 1.87 9.27
C LYS A 7 -2.79 3.28 9.18
N ASP A 8 -1.82 3.58 10.04
CA ASP A 8 -1.13 4.88 10.04
C ASP A 8 -0.31 5.07 8.76
N SER A 9 0.39 4.02 8.29
CA SER A 9 1.13 4.03 7.03
C SER A 9 0.21 4.15 5.81
N LEU A 10 -0.93 3.46 5.80
CA LEU A 10 -1.95 3.58 4.74
C LEU A 10 -2.57 4.99 4.70
N ALA A 11 -2.82 5.60 5.87
CA ALA A 11 -3.27 6.98 5.96
C ALA A 11 -2.21 7.98 5.48
N ALA A 12 -0.93 7.74 5.77
CA ALA A 12 0.18 8.52 5.23
C ALA A 12 0.25 8.40 3.70
N LEU A 13 0.12 7.18 3.16
CA LEU A 13 0.10 6.93 1.72
C LEU A 13 -1.02 7.70 1.04
N ARG A 14 -2.26 7.66 1.55
CA ARG A 14 -3.39 8.41 0.98
C ARG A 14 -3.15 9.92 0.96
N ARG A 15 -2.49 10.47 1.98
CA ARG A 15 -2.13 11.90 2.01
C ARG A 15 -1.11 12.23 0.93
N GLU A 16 -0.05 11.42 0.80
CA GLU A 16 0.99 11.65 -0.20
C GLU A 16 0.42 11.50 -1.61
N LEU A 17 -0.44 10.50 -1.84
CA LEU A 17 -1.20 10.32 -3.08
C LEU A 17 -2.06 11.53 -3.44
N ALA A 18 -2.60 12.26 -2.46
CA ALA A 18 -3.40 13.47 -2.71
C ALA A 18 -2.54 14.67 -3.14
N THR A 19 -1.23 14.65 -2.85
CA THR A 19 -0.28 15.68 -3.26
C THR A 19 0.32 15.43 -4.65
N LEU A 20 0.10 14.24 -5.21
CA LEU A 20 0.59 13.88 -6.53
C LEU A 20 -0.09 14.71 -7.62
N GLY A 21 0.71 15.11 -8.62
CA GLY A 21 0.23 15.82 -9.78
C GLY A 21 -0.62 14.95 -10.72
N PRO A 22 -1.24 15.56 -11.73
CA PRO A 22 -2.14 14.87 -12.65
C PRO A 22 -1.44 13.78 -13.48
N GLU A 23 -0.11 13.85 -13.65
CA GLU A 23 0.65 12.79 -14.34
C GLU A 23 0.56 11.43 -13.64
N ALA A 24 0.41 11.42 -12.32
CA ALA A 24 0.30 10.21 -11.52
C ALA A 24 -1.17 9.82 -11.22
N ALA A 25 -2.17 10.42 -11.87
CA ALA A 25 -3.59 10.20 -11.55
C ALA A 25 -4.03 8.72 -11.73
N ALA A 26 -3.54 8.05 -12.77
CA ALA A 26 -3.82 6.64 -13.01
C ALA A 26 -3.20 5.75 -11.93
N ALA A 27 -1.95 6.06 -11.57
CA ALA A 27 -1.18 5.32 -10.58
C ALA A 27 -1.74 5.54 -9.16
N ARG A 28 -2.16 6.78 -8.85
CA ARG A 28 -2.93 7.15 -7.65
C ARG A 28 -4.21 6.34 -7.51
N THR A 29 -4.96 6.17 -8.59
CA THR A 29 -6.23 5.42 -8.56
C THR A 29 -5.97 3.93 -8.26
N ARG A 30 -4.94 3.34 -8.85
CA ARG A 30 -4.53 1.95 -8.58
C ARG A 30 -4.06 1.77 -7.14
N LEU A 31 -3.22 2.67 -6.65
CA LEU A 31 -2.75 2.64 -5.26
C LEU A 31 -3.88 2.85 -4.26
N ALA A 32 -4.82 3.76 -4.53
CA ALA A 32 -5.98 3.94 -3.67
C ALA A 32 -6.83 2.66 -3.58
N ALA A 33 -7.05 1.99 -4.72
CA ALA A 33 -7.74 0.70 -4.74
C ALA A 33 -6.98 -0.38 -3.95
N LEU A 34 -5.65 -0.42 -4.05
CA LEU A 34 -4.85 -1.37 -3.27
C LEU A 34 -4.92 -1.09 -1.77
N VAL A 35 -4.89 0.18 -1.37
CA VAL A 35 -5.05 0.58 0.03
C VAL A 35 -6.40 0.12 0.56
N ASP A 36 -7.48 0.31 -0.20
CA ASP A 36 -8.81 -0.19 0.17
C ASP A 36 -8.83 -1.72 0.29
N GLU A 37 -8.17 -2.44 -0.64
CA GLU A 37 -8.04 -3.91 -0.60
C GLU A 37 -7.29 -4.38 0.66
N VAL A 38 -6.15 -3.75 0.99
CA VAL A 38 -5.39 -4.03 2.22
C VAL A 38 -6.23 -3.77 3.47
N GLU A 39 -6.97 -2.65 3.53
CA GLU A 39 -7.83 -2.34 4.68
C GLU A 39 -8.96 -3.36 4.84
N GLN A 40 -9.56 -3.78 3.72
CA GLN A 40 -10.59 -4.81 3.70
C GLN A 40 -10.04 -6.16 4.18
N GLU A 41 -8.88 -6.60 3.70
CA GLU A 41 -8.24 -7.84 4.17
C GLU A 41 -7.87 -7.77 5.66
N LEU A 42 -7.40 -6.60 6.11
CA LEU A 42 -7.06 -6.36 7.52
C LEU A 42 -8.27 -6.49 8.46
N GLU A 43 -9.45 -6.06 8.01
CA GLU A 43 -10.73 -6.20 8.70
C GLU A 43 -11.37 -7.58 8.51
N ALA A 44 -11.18 -8.23 7.35
CA ALA A 44 -11.76 -9.53 7.01
C ALA A 44 -11.18 -10.71 7.79
N LEU A 45 -10.07 -10.51 8.50
CA LEU A 45 -9.48 -11.38 9.53
C LEU A 45 -9.12 -12.84 9.17
N GLU A 46 -9.58 -13.50 8.10
CA GLU A 46 -9.47 -14.97 8.01
C GLU A 46 -9.33 -15.60 6.60
N THR A 47 -8.79 -14.91 5.59
CA THR A 47 -8.59 -15.53 4.26
C THR A 47 -7.15 -15.40 3.75
N ASP A 48 -6.32 -16.39 4.08
CA ASP A 48 -4.93 -16.59 3.61
C ASP A 48 -4.73 -16.62 2.07
N ALA A 49 -5.81 -16.66 1.29
CA ALA A 49 -5.74 -16.99 -0.13
C ALA A 49 -5.30 -15.83 -1.05
N ASP A 50 -5.44 -14.57 -0.63
CA ASP A 50 -5.24 -13.39 -1.51
C ASP A 50 -3.99 -12.55 -1.17
N HIS A 51 -3.36 -12.82 -0.04
CA HIS A 51 -2.20 -12.10 0.52
C HIS A 51 -0.98 -12.04 -0.41
N ALA A 52 -0.60 -13.17 -1.02
CA ALA A 52 0.52 -13.21 -1.97
C ALA A 52 0.25 -12.39 -3.23
N SER A 53 -1.02 -12.30 -3.67
CA SER A 53 -1.40 -11.46 -4.80
C SER A 53 -1.36 -9.98 -4.44
N LEU A 54 -1.71 -9.63 -3.20
CA LEU A 54 -1.63 -8.26 -2.71
C LEU A 54 -0.19 -7.75 -2.68
N MET A 55 0.74 -8.56 -2.16
CA MET A 55 2.17 -8.21 -2.12
C MET A 55 2.75 -7.97 -3.50
N ASP A 56 2.45 -8.84 -4.47
CA ASP A 56 2.92 -8.70 -5.86
C ASP A 56 2.37 -7.41 -6.50
N LYS A 57 1.08 -7.13 -6.33
CA LYS A 57 0.47 -5.89 -6.82
C LYS A 57 1.10 -4.64 -6.19
N LEU A 58 1.39 -4.68 -4.89
CA LEU A 58 1.98 -3.56 -4.15
C LEU A 58 3.43 -3.33 -4.62
N GLN A 59 4.20 -4.40 -4.86
CA GLN A 59 5.55 -4.35 -5.42
C GLN A 59 5.57 -3.75 -6.84
N GLN A 60 4.63 -4.13 -7.71
CA GLN A 60 4.50 -3.52 -9.04
C GLN A 60 4.19 -2.01 -8.97
N GLN A 61 3.43 -1.57 -7.96
CA GLN A 61 3.25 -0.13 -7.74
C GLN A 61 4.54 0.52 -7.23
N VAL A 62 5.31 -0.11 -6.34
CA VAL A 62 6.60 0.44 -5.88
C VAL A 62 7.53 0.75 -7.06
N GLU A 63 7.68 -0.19 -7.99
CA GLU A 63 8.53 -0.03 -9.19
C GLU A 63 8.07 1.15 -10.06
N ALA A 64 6.77 1.38 -10.18
CA ALA A 64 6.21 2.49 -10.94
C ALA A 64 6.48 3.87 -10.29
N PHE A 65 6.64 3.91 -8.97
CA PHE A 65 6.82 5.15 -8.21
C PHE A 65 8.28 5.40 -7.76
N GLU A 66 9.17 4.39 -7.84
CA GLU A 66 10.55 4.45 -7.35
C GLU A 66 11.35 5.63 -7.92
N VAL A 67 11.17 5.94 -9.20
CA VAL A 67 11.94 6.99 -9.89
C VAL A 67 11.37 8.38 -9.63
N GLU A 68 10.04 8.53 -9.66
CA GLU A 68 9.38 9.83 -9.66
C GLU A 68 8.92 10.28 -8.26
N HIS A 69 8.70 9.33 -7.35
CA HIS A 69 8.01 9.57 -6.09
C HIS A 69 8.63 8.79 -4.91
N PRO A 70 9.87 9.11 -4.52
CA PRO A 70 10.61 8.36 -3.49
C PRO A 70 9.92 8.33 -2.12
N ARG A 71 9.09 9.34 -1.80
CA ARG A 71 8.28 9.32 -0.57
C ARG A 71 7.19 8.26 -0.60
N VAL A 72 6.50 8.11 -1.74
CA VAL A 72 5.46 7.10 -1.91
C VAL A 72 6.08 5.70 -1.81
N THR A 73 7.23 5.49 -2.44
CA THR A 73 8.01 4.25 -2.37
C THR A 73 8.40 3.89 -0.94
N ASN A 74 8.87 4.85 -0.13
CA ASN A 74 9.21 4.58 1.27
C ASN A 74 7.99 4.13 2.09
N ILE A 75 6.84 4.79 1.92
CA ILE A 75 5.62 4.42 2.64
C ILE A 75 5.15 3.02 2.21
N LEU A 76 5.25 2.68 0.92
CA LEU A 76 4.91 1.35 0.42
C LEU A 76 5.83 0.26 0.98
N ASN A 77 7.13 0.53 1.12
CA ASN A 77 8.06 -0.38 1.80
C ASN A 77 7.67 -0.61 3.25
N ASP A 78 7.32 0.45 4.00
CA ASP A 78 6.87 0.33 5.38
C ASP A 78 5.59 -0.52 5.49
N ILE A 79 4.66 -0.35 4.55
CA ILE A 79 3.43 -1.16 4.44
C ILE A 79 3.78 -2.64 4.19
N MET A 80 4.64 -2.94 3.20
CA MET A 80 5.06 -4.32 2.90
C MET A 80 5.73 -5.00 4.10
N VAL A 81 6.65 -4.29 4.77
CA VAL A 81 7.32 -4.80 5.98
C VAL A 81 6.31 -5.05 7.10
N THR A 82 5.33 -4.15 7.26
CA THR A 82 4.30 -4.31 8.29
C THR A 82 3.39 -5.49 7.99
N LEU A 83 2.97 -5.68 6.74
CA LEU A 83 2.16 -6.82 6.29
C LEU A 83 2.92 -8.14 6.51
N SER A 84 4.17 -8.21 6.04
CA SER A 84 5.05 -9.37 6.28
C SER A 84 5.22 -9.70 7.76
N ASN A 85 5.37 -8.68 8.62
CA ASN A 85 5.47 -8.86 10.07
C ASN A 85 4.16 -9.33 10.73
N LEU A 86 3.01 -9.05 10.11
CA LEU A 86 1.71 -9.53 10.55
C LEU A 86 1.41 -10.95 10.05
N GLY A 87 2.28 -11.52 9.20
CA GLY A 87 2.05 -12.82 8.57
C GLY A 87 1.02 -12.76 7.44
N ILE A 88 0.90 -11.59 6.79
CA ILE A 88 -0.01 -11.25 5.70
C ILE A 88 0.83 -10.79 4.50
#